data_AF-A0A969DJ32-F1
#
_entry.id   AF-A0A969DJ32-F1
#
_cell.length_a   1.000
_cell.length_b   1.000
_cell.length_c   1.000
_cell.angle_alpha   90.00
_cell.angle_beta   90.00
_cell.angle_gamma   90.00
#
_symmetry.space_group_name_H-M   'P 1'
#
loop_
_entity.id
_entity.type
_entity.pdbx_description
1 polymer ?
#
loop_
_entity_poly.entity_id
_entity_poly.type
_entity_poly.pdbx_seq_one_letter_code
_entity_poly.pdbx_strand_id
1 'polypeptide(L)'
;MASQLSSEDLGRLSQHLHGGGTVVAAFDLPTPLTRLYPLAEELQTALAGAQQEELSAQLQASLAQEYRAVQANLAEQVALAFQPLHRLATILGYPIQGQGKVDADHPLRRQPFLFGAWPVIDGFPLQVRATGGLVGVLGPLAAAWTVDDDLQRSRETLRTAQEFGINLLHYAQHRRHLSRLQSADPGTVPPTQPGIDSLQNRLPGE
;
A
#
# COMPACT_ATOMS: atom_id res chain seq x y z
N MET A 1 -21.99 -1.13 14.01
CA MET A 1 -21.72 -2.28 14.92
C MET A 1 -20.38 -2.87 14.51
N ALA A 2 -19.30 -2.61 15.25
CA ALA A 2 -18.02 -3.28 15.01
C ALA A 2 -18.11 -4.68 15.66
N SER A 3 -18.16 -5.74 14.86
CA SER A 3 -18.00 -7.09 15.38
C SER A 3 -16.60 -7.19 15.98
N GLN A 4 -16.50 -7.50 17.27
CA GLN A 4 -15.23 -7.85 17.88
C GLN A 4 -14.78 -9.18 17.26
N LEU A 5 -13.59 -9.20 16.65
CA LEU A 5 -13.00 -10.44 16.12
C LEU A 5 -12.84 -11.43 17.27
N SER A 6 -13.33 -12.66 17.11
CA SER A 6 -13.15 -13.71 18.11
C SER A 6 -11.68 -14.16 18.18
N SER A 7 -11.30 -14.82 19.27
CA SER A 7 -9.95 -15.43 19.38
C SER A 7 -9.69 -16.45 18.27
N GLU A 8 -10.72 -17.15 17.81
CA GLU A 8 -10.63 -18.09 16.69
C GLU A 8 -10.34 -17.37 15.37
N ASP A 9 -11.02 -16.24 15.11
CA ASP A 9 -10.77 -15.43 13.91
C ASP A 9 -9.34 -14.88 13.89
N LEU A 10 -8.85 -14.42 15.03
CA LEU A 10 -7.46 -13.97 15.17
C LEU A 10 -6.47 -15.11 14.95
N GLY A 11 -6.78 -16.32 15.43
CA GLY A 11 -5.97 -17.52 15.19
C GLY A 11 -5.89 -17.86 13.70
N ARG A 12 -7.04 -17.88 13.00
CA ARG A 12 -7.11 -18.12 11.55
C ARG A 12 -6.36 -17.06 10.76
N LEU A 13 -6.52 -15.79 11.13
CA LEU A 13 -5.82 -14.66 10.50
C LEU A 13 -4.30 -14.78 10.68
N SER A 14 -3.86 -15.08 11.90
CA SER A 14 -2.45 -15.29 12.20
C SER A 14 -1.89 -16.46 11.38
N GLN A 15 -2.58 -17.59 11.33
CA GLN A 15 -2.15 -18.75 10.53
C GLN A 15 -2.07 -18.40 9.03
N HIS A 16 -3.04 -17.65 8.51
CA HIS A 16 -3.03 -17.17 7.12
C HIS A 16 -1.78 -16.32 6.84
N LEU A 17 -1.47 -15.38 7.72
CA LEU A 17 -0.30 -14.50 7.59
C LEU A 17 1.02 -15.30 7.67
N HIS A 18 1.13 -16.27 8.59
CA HIS A 18 2.29 -17.16 8.72
C HIS A 18 2.50 -18.04 7.48
N GLY A 19 1.41 -18.49 6.84
CA GLY A 19 1.46 -19.23 5.56
C GLY A 19 1.79 -18.36 4.34
N GLY A 20 2.21 -17.11 4.53
CA GLY A 20 2.53 -16.16 3.47
C GLY A 20 1.33 -15.42 2.86
N GLY A 21 0.14 -15.62 3.43
CA GLY A 21 -1.07 -14.92 3.01
C GLY A 21 -1.05 -13.44 3.40
N THR A 22 -1.65 -12.57 2.58
CA THR A 22 -1.58 -11.11 2.77
C THR A 22 -2.97 -10.54 2.95
N VAL A 23 -3.10 -9.59 3.87
CA VAL A 23 -4.35 -8.91 4.21
C VAL A 23 -4.17 -7.43 3.92
N VAL A 24 -5.06 -6.89 3.10
CA VAL A 24 -5.10 -5.46 2.78
C VAL A 24 -6.26 -4.83 3.55
N ALA A 25 -5.95 -3.88 4.42
CA ALA A 25 -6.93 -3.05 5.12
C ALA A 25 -6.97 -1.67 4.48
N ALA A 26 -8.07 -1.36 3.79
CA ALA A 26 -8.33 -0.03 3.26
C ALA A 26 -9.09 0.81 4.29
N PHE A 27 -8.67 2.05 4.48
CA PHE A 27 -9.25 3.02 5.40
C PHE A 27 -9.65 4.28 4.63
N ASP A 28 -10.87 4.75 4.86
CA ASP A 28 -11.29 6.06 4.37
C ASP A 28 -10.50 7.18 5.06
N LEU A 29 -10.42 8.33 4.39
CA LEU A 29 -9.76 9.49 4.96
C LEU A 29 -10.58 10.05 6.13
N PRO A 30 -10.00 10.17 7.33
CA PRO A 30 -10.64 10.88 8.43
C PRO A 30 -10.76 12.37 8.10
N THR A 31 -11.81 13.01 8.63
CA THR A 31 -12.16 14.42 8.38
C THR A 31 -11.00 15.42 8.56
N PRO A 32 -10.08 15.27 9.53
CA PRO A 32 -8.92 16.16 9.61
C PRO A 32 -8.04 16.10 8.36
N LEU A 33 -7.80 14.90 7.80
CA LEU A 33 -6.96 14.74 6.62
C LEU A 33 -7.59 15.32 5.36
N THR A 34 -8.92 15.26 5.22
CA THR A 34 -9.62 15.85 4.07
C THR A 34 -9.51 17.38 4.01
N ARG A 35 -9.20 18.03 5.14
CA ARG A 35 -8.93 19.48 5.22
C ARG A 35 -7.45 19.83 5.09
N LEU A 36 -6.59 19.03 5.71
CA LEU A 36 -5.16 19.31 5.77
C LEU A 36 -4.46 19.09 4.42
N TYR A 37 -4.90 18.12 3.62
CA TYR A 37 -4.28 17.87 2.30
C TYR A 37 -4.45 19.06 1.33
N PRO A 38 -5.66 19.59 1.09
CA PRO A 38 -5.83 20.78 0.25
C PRO A 38 -5.07 21.99 0.78
N LEU A 39 -5.08 22.21 2.10
CA LEU A 39 -4.35 23.31 2.73
C LEU A 39 -2.84 23.19 2.51
N ALA A 40 -2.28 21.98 2.60
CA ALA A 40 -0.88 21.74 2.33
C ALA A 40 -0.51 22.04 0.87
N GLU A 41 -1.37 21.66 -0.07
CA GLU A 41 -1.18 21.94 -1.50
C GLU A 41 -1.25 23.45 -1.80
N GLU A 42 -2.20 24.15 -1.20
CA GLU A 42 -2.34 25.61 -1.30
C GLU A 42 -1.08 26.32 -0.76
N LEU A 43 -0.61 25.95 0.43
CA LEU A 43 0.60 26.51 1.03
C LEU A 43 1.86 26.19 0.22
N GLN A 44 1.95 25.00 -0.35
CA GLN A 44 3.06 24.63 -1.23
C GLN A 44 3.08 25.48 -2.50
N THR A 45 1.90 25.71 -3.09
CA THR A 45 1.74 26.57 -4.28
C THR A 45 2.08 28.03 -3.95
N ALA A 46 1.58 28.55 -2.82
CA ALA A 46 1.89 29.88 -2.34
C ALA A 46 3.39 30.08 -2.08
N LEU A 47 4.07 29.08 -1.51
CA LEU A 47 5.52 29.09 -1.32
C LEU A 47 6.29 29.13 -2.65
N ALA A 48 5.87 28.32 -3.64
CA ALA A 48 6.49 28.32 -4.96
C ALA A 48 6.32 29.67 -5.67
N GLY A 49 5.13 30.27 -5.61
CA GLY A 49 4.87 31.61 -6.13
C GLY A 49 5.67 32.70 -5.41
N ALA A 50 5.74 32.63 -4.08
CA ALA A 50 6.49 33.59 -3.26
C ALA A 50 8.00 33.63 -3.58
N GLN A 51 8.56 32.50 -4.02
CA GLN A 51 9.96 32.41 -4.48
C GLN A 51 10.16 33.05 -5.85
N GLN A 52 9.17 32.94 -6.75
CA GLN A 52 9.22 33.50 -8.09
C GLN A 52 9.01 35.02 -8.10
N GLU A 53 8.14 35.53 -7.24
CA GLU A 53 7.79 36.96 -7.16
C GLU A 53 8.73 37.77 -6.24
N GLU A 54 9.82 37.17 -5.75
CA GLU A 54 10.77 37.80 -4.80
C GLU A 54 10.08 38.48 -3.61
N LEU A 55 9.02 37.85 -3.09
CA LEU A 55 8.32 38.37 -1.91
C LEU A 55 9.28 38.51 -0.72
N SER A 56 8.94 39.41 0.21
CA SER A 56 9.79 39.66 1.38
C SER A 56 10.19 38.37 2.10
N ALA A 57 11.45 38.28 2.50
CA ALA A 57 11.99 37.11 3.21
C ALA A 57 11.18 36.74 4.46
N GLN A 58 10.57 37.74 5.12
CA GLN A 58 9.72 37.54 6.28
C GLN A 58 8.42 36.79 5.93
N LEU A 59 7.78 37.13 4.81
CA LEU A 59 6.58 36.43 4.34
C LEU A 59 6.89 35.00 3.89
N GLN A 60 7.99 34.80 3.16
CA GLN A 60 8.44 33.46 2.77
C GLN A 60 8.73 32.58 4.00
N ALA A 61 9.41 33.13 5.01
CA ALA A 61 9.68 32.41 6.25
C ALA A 61 8.39 32.04 7.01
N SER A 62 7.41 32.94 7.06
CA SER A 62 6.11 32.71 7.69
C SER A 62 5.36 31.57 6.99
N LEU A 63 5.23 31.61 5.66
CA LEU A 63 4.58 30.55 4.88
C LEU A 63 5.31 29.21 5.05
N ALA A 64 6.64 29.20 5.08
CA ALA A 64 7.42 27.99 5.24
C ALA A 64 7.28 27.40 6.65
N GLN A 65 7.06 28.24 7.66
CA GLN A 65 6.75 27.79 9.02
C GLN A 65 5.35 27.17 9.08
N GLU A 66 4.36 27.82 8.49
CA GLU A 66 2.98 27.32 8.46
C GLU A 66 2.87 26.00 7.70
N TYR A 67 3.49 25.92 6.52
CA TYR A 67 3.57 24.66 5.76
C TYR A 67 4.21 23.54 6.58
N ARG A 68 5.31 23.81 7.29
CA ARG A 68 5.94 22.82 8.18
C ARG A 68 5.01 22.37 9.31
N ALA A 69 4.23 23.28 9.89
CA ALA A 69 3.26 22.94 10.93
C ALA A 69 2.12 22.06 10.38
N VAL A 70 1.61 22.38 9.19
CA VAL A 70 0.58 21.56 8.50
C VAL A 70 1.13 20.18 8.16
N GLN A 71 2.36 20.08 7.66
CA GLN A 71 3.02 18.80 7.38
C GLN A 71 3.20 17.94 8.64
N ALA A 72 3.57 18.54 9.76
CA ALA A 72 3.67 17.83 11.04
C ALA A 72 2.31 17.30 11.50
N ASN A 73 1.25 18.11 11.37
CA ASN A 73 -0.12 17.70 11.72
C ASN A 73 -0.62 16.59 10.79
N LEU A 74 -0.38 16.68 9.47
CA LEU A 74 -0.66 15.61 8.52
C LEU A 74 0.00 14.30 8.95
N ALA A 75 1.30 14.34 9.27
CA ALA A 75 2.03 13.16 9.70
C ALA A 75 1.44 12.53 10.97
N GLU A 76 1.04 13.35 11.94
CA GLU A 76 0.37 12.91 13.16
C GLU A 76 -0.99 12.27 12.88
N GLN A 77 -1.85 12.92 12.10
CA GLN A 77 -3.18 12.42 11.76
C GLN A 77 -3.11 11.10 10.95
N VAL A 78 -2.14 10.99 10.04
CA VAL A 78 -1.86 9.72 9.34
C VAL A 78 -1.41 8.65 10.33
N ALA A 79 -0.53 8.96 11.27
CA ALA A 79 -0.10 8.00 12.28
C ALA A 79 -1.27 7.53 13.16
N LEU A 80 -2.16 8.44 13.57
CA LEU A 80 -3.38 8.13 14.32
C LEU A 80 -4.33 7.23 13.52
N ALA A 81 -4.52 7.51 12.23
CA ALA A 81 -5.35 6.70 11.35
C ALA A 81 -4.86 5.24 11.23
N PHE A 82 -3.54 5.02 11.31
CA PHE A 82 -2.96 3.67 11.28
C PHE A 82 -2.86 2.99 12.66
N GLN A 83 -3.24 3.63 13.77
CA GLN A 83 -3.20 3.01 15.10
C GLN A 83 -4.00 1.69 15.20
N PRO A 84 -5.22 1.56 14.63
CA PRO A 84 -5.95 0.30 14.64
C PRO A 84 -5.17 -0.85 13.99
N LEU A 85 -4.47 -0.56 12.88
CA LEU A 85 -3.63 -1.54 12.19
C LEU A 85 -2.43 -1.94 13.05
N HIS A 86 -1.77 -0.98 13.72
CA HIS A 86 -0.65 -1.28 14.62
C HIS A 86 -1.08 -2.17 15.80
N ARG A 87 -2.26 -1.90 16.37
CA ARG A 87 -2.84 -2.75 17.42
C ARG A 87 -3.12 -4.17 16.92
N LEU A 88 -3.76 -4.29 15.75
CA LEU A 88 -4.03 -5.59 15.14
C LEU A 88 -2.72 -6.36 14.86
N ALA A 89 -1.74 -5.70 14.28
CA ALA A 89 -0.42 -6.25 13.99
C ALA A 89 0.28 -6.77 15.26
N THR A 90 0.20 -6.03 16.36
CA THR A 90 0.73 -6.44 17.66
C THR A 90 0.03 -7.69 18.19
N ILE A 91 -1.31 -7.74 18.14
CA ILE A 91 -2.11 -8.90 18.57
C ILE A 91 -1.75 -10.15 17.75
N LEU A 92 -1.45 -9.99 16.46
CA LEU A 92 -1.12 -11.08 15.56
C LEU A 92 0.36 -11.52 15.62
N GLY A 93 1.18 -10.89 16.47
CA GLY A 93 2.61 -11.23 16.61
C GLY A 93 3.49 -10.68 15.49
N TYR A 94 3.00 -9.71 14.71
CA TYR A 94 3.74 -9.01 13.65
C TYR A 94 3.85 -7.52 13.96
N PRO A 95 4.53 -7.11 15.04
CA PRO A 95 4.59 -5.70 15.41
C PRO A 95 5.18 -4.87 14.27
N ILE A 96 4.46 -3.83 13.86
CA ILE A 96 4.94 -2.89 12.85
C ILE A 96 6.16 -2.17 13.43
N GLN A 97 7.34 -2.35 12.84
CA GLN A 97 8.52 -1.59 13.26
C GLN A 97 8.42 -0.15 12.73
N GLY A 98 8.70 0.82 13.61
CA GLY A 98 8.58 2.24 13.30
C GLY A 98 7.15 2.63 12.93
N GLN A 99 6.98 3.30 11.79
CA GLN A 99 5.65 3.68 11.27
C GLN A 99 5.10 2.70 10.23
N GLY A 100 5.83 1.63 9.89
CA GLY A 100 5.47 0.70 8.81
C GLY A 100 5.57 1.32 7.42
N LYS A 101 6.39 2.36 7.25
CA LYS A 101 6.57 3.01 5.94
C LYS A 101 7.13 2.02 4.94
N VAL A 102 6.60 2.08 3.73
CA VAL A 102 7.07 1.26 2.61
C VAL A 102 8.21 1.99 1.93
N ASP A 103 9.41 1.43 2.06
CA ASP A 103 10.65 2.00 1.52
C ASP A 103 10.68 2.00 -0.01
N ALA A 104 11.65 2.72 -0.58
CA ALA A 104 11.79 2.90 -2.03
C ALA A 104 12.09 1.59 -2.78
N ASP A 105 12.73 0.63 -2.11
CA ASP A 105 13.12 -0.67 -2.62
C ASP A 105 12.06 -1.77 -2.38
N HIS A 106 11.03 -1.49 -1.59
CA HIS A 106 10.02 -2.47 -1.22
C HIS A 106 9.25 -2.99 -2.45
N PRO A 107 8.97 -4.31 -2.56
CA PRO A 107 8.32 -4.89 -3.75
C PRO A 107 6.98 -4.25 -4.11
N LEU A 108 6.13 -3.90 -3.12
CA LEU A 108 4.88 -3.15 -3.35
C LEU A 108 5.06 -1.86 -4.15
N ARG A 109 6.24 -1.24 -4.08
CA ARG A 109 6.53 0.02 -4.76
C ARG A 109 7.20 -0.18 -6.12
N ARG A 110 7.81 -1.34 -6.36
CA ARG A 110 8.67 -1.60 -7.52
C ARG A 110 8.12 -2.62 -8.49
N GLN A 111 7.16 -3.45 -8.09
CA GLN A 111 6.75 -4.60 -8.88
C GLN A 111 5.23 -4.87 -8.86
N PRO A 112 4.64 -5.15 -10.04
CA PRO A 112 5.26 -5.07 -11.37
C PRO A 112 5.41 -3.62 -11.88
N PHE A 113 4.68 -2.66 -11.30
CA PHE A 113 4.77 -1.24 -11.65
C PHE A 113 5.62 -0.47 -10.64
N LEU A 114 6.35 0.54 -11.13
CA LEU A 114 7.22 1.38 -10.31
C LEU A 114 6.51 2.66 -9.87
N PHE A 115 6.47 2.92 -8.57
CA PHE A 115 5.84 4.09 -7.97
C PHE A 115 6.88 5.03 -7.33
N GLY A 116 7.20 6.12 -8.01
CA GLY A 116 8.00 7.21 -7.42
C GLY A 116 7.26 7.90 -6.27
N ALA A 117 5.95 8.06 -6.40
CA ALA A 117 5.01 8.47 -5.36
C ALA A 117 3.81 7.53 -5.36
N TRP A 118 3.08 7.48 -4.24
CA TRP A 118 1.83 6.72 -4.18
C TRP A 118 0.76 7.37 -5.06
N PRO A 119 -0.22 6.59 -5.57
CA PRO A 119 -1.32 7.12 -6.35
C PRO A 119 -2.04 8.27 -5.62
N VAL A 120 -2.46 9.29 -6.39
CA VAL A 120 -3.33 10.36 -5.91
C VAL A 120 -4.71 10.13 -6.51
N ILE A 121 -5.73 10.03 -5.66
CA ILE A 121 -7.12 9.78 -6.06
C ILE A 121 -7.98 10.90 -5.48
N ASP A 122 -8.75 11.55 -6.34
CA ASP A 122 -9.65 12.67 -5.99
C ASP A 122 -8.91 13.79 -5.21
N GLY A 123 -7.65 14.06 -5.58
CA GLY A 123 -6.78 15.05 -4.94
C GLY A 123 -6.07 14.57 -3.67
N PHE A 124 -6.32 13.33 -3.23
CA PHE A 124 -5.73 12.80 -2.00
C PHE A 124 -4.67 11.73 -2.27
N PRO A 125 -3.43 11.91 -1.79
CA PRO A 125 -2.40 10.89 -1.94
C PRO A 125 -2.71 9.68 -1.05
N LEU A 126 -2.62 8.48 -1.61
CA LEU A 126 -2.68 7.25 -0.83
C LEU A 126 -1.51 7.20 0.15
N GLN A 127 -1.79 6.82 1.39
CA GLN A 127 -0.79 6.47 2.37
C GLN A 127 -0.76 4.96 2.52
N VAL A 128 0.40 4.35 2.26
CA VAL A 128 0.56 2.90 2.35
C VAL A 128 1.49 2.57 3.50
N ARG A 129 1.11 1.59 4.31
CA ARG A 129 1.94 0.99 5.35
C ARG A 129 1.96 -0.53 5.17
N ALA A 130 3.10 -1.17 5.38
CA ALA A 130 3.21 -2.61 5.27
C ALA A 130 4.09 -3.18 6.38
N THR A 131 3.68 -4.32 6.94
CA THR A 131 4.55 -5.14 7.77
C THR A 131 4.18 -6.61 7.62
N GLY A 132 5.18 -7.47 7.39
CA GLY A 132 4.94 -8.89 7.15
C GLY A 132 3.93 -9.12 6.02
N GLY A 133 2.71 -9.50 6.37
CA GLY A 133 1.58 -9.69 5.44
C GLY A 133 0.42 -8.73 5.62
N LEU A 134 0.54 -7.74 6.49
CA LEU A 134 -0.47 -6.73 6.74
C LEU A 134 -0.12 -5.50 5.92
N VAL A 135 -1.02 -5.09 5.03
CA VAL A 135 -0.89 -3.86 4.24
C VAL A 135 -2.05 -2.94 4.60
N GLY A 136 -1.74 -1.77 5.12
CA GLY A 136 -2.70 -0.69 5.34
C GLY A 136 -2.66 0.31 4.21
N VAL A 137 -3.83 0.68 3.68
CA VAL A 137 -3.96 1.75 2.70
C VAL A 137 -4.96 2.77 3.23
N LEU A 138 -4.52 4.00 3.43
CA LEU A 138 -5.36 5.11 3.84
C LEU A 138 -5.55 6.04 2.65
N GLY A 139 -6.81 6.29 2.27
CA GLY A 139 -7.15 7.05 1.08
C GLY A 139 -8.34 6.44 0.33
N PRO A 140 -8.90 7.12 -0.68
CA PRO A 140 -10.11 6.70 -1.39
C PRO A 140 -9.82 5.59 -2.44
N LEU A 141 -9.04 4.57 -2.07
CA LEU A 141 -8.64 3.47 -2.97
C LEU A 141 -9.86 2.70 -3.48
N ALA A 142 -10.79 2.35 -2.59
CA ALA A 142 -11.99 1.60 -2.97
C ALA A 142 -12.82 2.38 -4.00
N ALA A 143 -12.94 3.69 -3.82
CA ALA A 143 -13.68 4.57 -4.73
C ALA A 143 -13.07 4.58 -6.14
N ALA A 144 -11.75 4.48 -6.28
CA ALA A 144 -11.09 4.40 -7.59
C ALA A 144 -11.28 3.05 -8.32
N TRP A 145 -11.75 2.01 -7.62
CA TRP A 145 -12.02 0.69 -8.20
C TRP A 145 -13.51 0.41 -8.40
N THR A 146 -14.38 1.22 -7.81
CA THR A 146 -15.82 1.17 -8.09
C THR A 146 -16.14 1.80 -9.43
N VAL A 147 -17.27 1.40 -10.02
CA VAL A 147 -17.79 2.02 -11.24
C VAL A 147 -18.02 3.50 -10.98
N ASP A 148 -17.53 4.32 -11.90
CA ASP A 148 -17.76 5.76 -11.92
C ASP A 148 -18.79 6.05 -13.01
N ASP A 149 -20.07 6.01 -12.65
CA ASP A 149 -21.19 6.17 -13.58
C ASP A 149 -21.14 7.53 -14.30
N ASP A 150 -20.61 8.55 -13.62
CA ASP A 150 -20.48 9.91 -14.14
C ASP A 150 -19.15 10.15 -14.88
N LEU A 151 -18.26 9.14 -14.94
CA LEU A 151 -16.94 9.20 -15.59
C LEU A 151 -16.09 10.42 -15.17
N GLN A 152 -16.22 10.87 -13.92
CA GLN A 152 -15.53 12.06 -13.43
C GLN A 152 -14.04 11.83 -13.22
N ARG A 153 -13.61 10.58 -13.01
CA ARG A 153 -12.21 10.25 -12.81
C ARG A 153 -11.44 10.23 -14.12
N SER A 154 -10.27 10.85 -14.10
CA SER A 154 -9.35 10.79 -15.23
C SER A 154 -8.91 9.35 -15.48
N ARG A 155 -8.67 9.02 -16.76
CA ARG A 155 -8.10 7.72 -17.15
C ARG A 155 -6.78 7.43 -16.45
N GLU A 156 -5.97 8.45 -16.20
CA GLU A 156 -4.69 8.31 -15.51
C GLU A 156 -4.87 7.93 -14.03
N THR A 157 -5.83 8.54 -13.34
CA THR A 157 -6.19 8.18 -11.96
C THR A 157 -6.65 6.72 -11.88
N LEU A 158 -7.54 6.31 -12.79
CA LEU A 158 -8.04 4.92 -12.85
C LEU A 158 -6.90 3.93 -13.11
N ARG A 159 -6.07 4.22 -14.12
CA ARG A 159 -4.92 3.39 -14.48
C ARG A 159 -3.94 3.27 -13.31
N THR A 160 -3.55 4.37 -12.69
CA THR A 160 -2.58 4.39 -11.57
C THR A 160 -3.13 3.60 -10.36
N ALA A 161 -4.42 3.71 -10.08
CA ALA A 161 -5.07 2.91 -9.03
C ALA A 161 -5.13 1.41 -9.37
N GLN A 162 -5.37 1.07 -10.64
CA GLN A 162 -5.35 -0.32 -11.11
C GLN A 162 -3.94 -0.92 -11.06
N GLU A 163 -2.92 -0.19 -11.51
CA GLU A 163 -1.52 -0.58 -11.42
C GLU A 163 -1.12 -0.83 -9.96
N PHE A 164 -1.57 0.02 -9.02
CA PHE A 164 -1.34 -0.21 -7.59
C PHE A 164 -2.07 -1.46 -7.08
N GLY A 165 -3.30 -1.72 -7.53
CA GLY A 165 -4.00 -2.98 -7.25
C GLY A 165 -3.25 -4.21 -7.74
N ILE A 166 -2.65 -4.14 -8.92
CA ILE A 166 -1.81 -5.21 -9.48
C ILE A 166 -0.55 -5.40 -8.62
N ASN A 167 0.10 -4.32 -8.16
CA ASN A 167 1.23 -4.42 -7.23
C ASN A 167 0.84 -5.10 -5.91
N LEU A 168 -0.33 -4.81 -5.34
CA LEU A 168 -0.83 -5.47 -4.13
C LEU A 168 -1.01 -6.98 -4.34
N LEU A 169 -1.64 -7.37 -5.46
CA LEU A 169 -1.86 -8.78 -5.79
C LEU A 169 -0.55 -9.52 -6.07
N HIS A 170 0.36 -8.89 -6.81
CA HIS A 170 1.68 -9.44 -7.11
C HIS A 170 2.49 -9.65 -5.84
N TYR A 171 2.50 -8.66 -4.94
CA TYR A 171 3.14 -8.78 -3.63
C TYR A 171 2.55 -9.94 -2.80
N ALA A 172 1.22 -10.05 -2.75
CA ALA A 172 0.55 -11.12 -2.03
C ALA A 172 0.91 -12.52 -2.59
N GLN A 173 0.92 -12.66 -3.92
CA GLN A 173 1.33 -13.90 -4.58
C GLN A 173 2.79 -14.24 -4.31
N HIS A 174 3.68 -13.25 -4.47
CA HIS A 174 5.12 -13.42 -4.27
C HIS A 174 5.43 -13.88 -2.84
N ARG A 175 4.83 -13.22 -1.85
CA ARG A 175 5.01 -13.58 -0.44
C ARG A 175 4.51 -14.99 -0.13
N ARG A 176 3.36 -15.39 -0.67
CA ARG A 176 2.83 -16.75 -0.55
C ARG A 176 3.74 -17.78 -1.20
N HIS A 177 4.32 -17.46 -2.35
CA HIS A 177 5.27 -18.34 -3.03
C HIS A 177 6.55 -18.54 -2.20
N LEU A 178 7.17 -17.46 -1.72
CA LEU A 178 8.37 -17.55 -0.88
C LEU A 178 8.12 -18.33 0.41
N SER A 179 6.98 -18.10 1.07
CA SER A 179 6.65 -18.83 2.30
C SER A 179 6.46 -20.32 2.05
N ARG A 180 5.87 -20.71 0.91
CA ARG A 180 5.76 -22.13 0.51
C ARG A 180 7.12 -22.76 0.23
N LEU A 181 8.05 -22.04 -0.38
CA LEU A 181 9.41 -22.53 -0.61
C LEU A 181 10.18 -22.72 0.70
N GLN A 182 9.96 -21.85 1.69
CA GLN A 182 10.59 -21.96 3.01
C GLN A 182 10.00 -23.06 3.87
N SER A 183 8.70 -23.33 3.74
CA SER A 183 8.02 -24.43 4.44
C SER A 183 8.22 -25.78 3.74
N ALA A 184 8.65 -25.80 2.49
CA ALA A 184 9.06 -27.02 1.80
C ALA A 184 10.48 -27.37 2.28
N ASP A 185 10.56 -28.44 3.07
CA ASP A 185 11.80 -28.99 3.60
C ASP A 185 12.86 -29.15 2.48
N PRO A 186 14.14 -28.76 2.66
CA PRO A 186 15.18 -28.88 1.61
C PRO A 186 15.48 -30.33 1.18
N GLY A 187 14.85 -31.33 1.80
CA GLY A 187 15.06 -32.75 1.58
C GLY A 187 13.95 -33.49 0.81
N THR A 188 12.79 -32.88 0.55
CA THR A 188 11.76 -33.52 -0.26
C THR A 188 11.95 -33.18 -1.73
N VAL A 189 12.81 -33.96 -2.38
CA VAL A 189 12.79 -34.12 -3.83
C VAL A 189 11.34 -34.42 -4.22
N PRO A 190 10.64 -33.56 -5.00
CA PRO A 190 9.33 -33.93 -5.50
C PRO A 190 9.51 -35.25 -6.26
N PRO A 191 8.63 -36.26 -6.10
CA PRO A 191 8.73 -37.47 -6.90
C PRO A 191 8.80 -37.01 -8.35
N THR A 192 9.91 -37.34 -9.01
CA THR A 192 10.13 -37.09 -10.42
C THR A 192 8.86 -37.57 -11.11
N GLN A 193 8.03 -36.64 -11.58
CA GLN A 193 6.98 -37.04 -12.51
C GLN A 193 7.72 -37.81 -13.60
N PRO A 194 7.38 -39.08 -13.89
CA PRO A 194 7.99 -39.77 -15.00
C PRO A 194 7.79 -38.86 -16.19
N GLY A 195 8.89 -38.28 -16.65
CA GLY A 195 8.87 -37.39 -17.79
C GLY A 195 8.17 -38.15 -18.88
N ILE A 196 7.02 -37.65 -19.31
CA ILE A 196 6.53 -38.01 -20.63
C ILE A 196 7.61 -37.44 -21.54
N ASP A 197 8.55 -38.31 -21.88
CA ASP A 197 9.66 -38.02 -22.76
C ASP A 197 9.02 -37.65 -24.10
N SER A 198 8.86 -36.33 -24.31
CA SER A 198 8.22 -35.76 -25.49
C SER A 198 9.00 -36.07 -26.78
N LEU A 199 10.16 -36.72 -26.65
CA LEU A 199 10.95 -37.25 -27.75
C LEU A 199 10.61 -38.71 -28.10
N GLN A 200 9.95 -39.48 -27.23
CA GLN A 200 9.57 -40.88 -27.50
C GLN A 200 8.32 -41.01 -28.39
N ASN A 201 7.54 -39.95 -28.55
CA ASN A 201 6.35 -39.92 -29.41
C ASN A 201 6.59 -39.37 -30.82
N ARG A 202 7.84 -39.18 -31.26
CA ARG A 202 8.12 -38.91 -32.68
C ARG A 202 8.17 -40.22 -33.44
N LEU A 203 7.09 -40.54 -34.16
CA LEU A 203 7.14 -41.55 -35.22
C LEU A 203 8.19 -41.11 -36.26
N PRO A 204 9.15 -41.98 -36.64
CA PRO A 204 10.06 -41.67 -37.71
C PRO A 204 9.33 -41.81 -39.06
N GLY A 205 8.99 -40.67 -39.65
CA GLY A 205 8.52 -40.58 -41.04
C GLY A 205 7.01 -40.55 -41.22
N GLU A 206 6.42 -39.37 -41.05
CA GLU A 206 5.32 -38.83 -41.88
C GLU A 206 5.55 -37.34 -42.13
#